data_AF-M6WB54-F1
#
_entry.id   AF-M6WB54-F1
#
_cell.length_a   1.000
_cell.length_b   1.000
_cell.length_c   1.000
_cell.angle_alpha   90.00
_cell.angle_beta   90.00
_cell.angle_gamma   90.00
#
_symmetry.space_group_name_H-M   'P 1'
#
loop_
_entity.id
_entity.type
_entity.pdbx_description
1 polymer ?
#
loop_
_entity_poly.entity_id
_entity_poly.type
_entity_poly.pdbx_seq_one_letter_code
_entity_poly.pdbx_strand_id
1 'polypeptide(L)'
;MNPYDPFQELYQKNRLQGSSEPQTTKEDSPLSKKYSDTKEVINPYFSFRGRTLSRIAFGCYRVGLESPEHETAMELSFSEGFNVIDTSSNYGNGESESLVGKVLRKK
;
A
#
# COMPACT_ATOMS: atom_id res chain seq x y z
N MET A 1 12.20 -11.51 24.43
CA MET A 1 11.33 -12.48 23.71
C MET A 1 11.11 -13.65 24.65
N ASN A 2 9.86 -14.08 24.87
CA ASN A 2 9.54 -15.15 25.82
C ASN A 2 10.03 -16.50 25.25
N PRO A 3 10.95 -17.22 25.91
CA PRO A 3 11.50 -18.48 25.40
C PRO A 3 10.46 -19.62 25.30
N TYR A 4 9.30 -19.48 25.95
CA TYR A 4 8.20 -20.46 25.91
C TYR A 4 7.09 -20.11 24.91
N ASP A 5 7.31 -19.09 24.07
CA ASP A 5 6.32 -18.72 23.07
C ASP A 5 6.29 -19.76 21.94
N PRO A 6 5.19 -20.52 21.78
CA PRO A 6 5.10 -21.57 20.76
C PRO A 6 5.06 -21.02 19.33
N PHE A 7 4.92 -19.70 19.16
CA PHE A 7 4.85 -19.04 17.86
C PHE A 7 6.19 -18.42 17.42
N GLN A 8 7.29 -18.69 18.14
CA GLN A 8 8.59 -18.13 17.78
C GLN A 8 9.02 -18.42 16.34
N GLU A 9 8.70 -19.61 15.83
CA GLU A 9 9.02 -20.01 14.46
C GLU A 9 8.21 -19.23 13.40
N LEU A 10 7.06 -18.66 13.77
CA LEU A 10 6.21 -17.87 12.88
C LEU A 10 6.63 -16.40 12.81
N TYR A 11 7.51 -15.94 13.70
CA TYR A 11 7.95 -14.55 13.67
C TYR A 11 8.81 -14.27 12.44
N GLN A 12 8.39 -13.28 11.66
CA GLN A 12 9.19 -12.77 10.56
C GLN A 12 10.49 -12.15 11.10
N LYS A 13 11.62 -12.75 10.72
CA LYS A 13 12.98 -12.32 11.15
C LYS A 13 13.44 -11.03 10.46
N ASN A 14 12.98 -10.81 9.23
CA ASN A 14 13.38 -9.69 8.38
C ASN A 14 12.21 -8.71 8.23
N ARG A 15 12.02 -7.83 9.22
CA ARG A 15 11.00 -6.77 9.16
C ARG A 15 11.63 -5.50 8.58
N LEU A 16 10.99 -4.93 7.56
CA LEU A 16 11.30 -3.58 7.11
C LEU A 16 10.46 -2.60 7.92
N GLN A 17 11.11 -1.62 8.54
CA GLN A 17 10.39 -0.56 9.24
C GLN A 17 9.77 0.38 8.21
N GLY A 18 8.44 0.50 8.25
CA GLY A 18 7.74 1.51 7.46
C GLY A 18 7.93 2.90 8.06
N SER A 19 8.04 3.92 7.21
CA SER A 19 7.99 5.34 7.57
C SER A 19 6.92 6.06 6.74
N SER A 20 6.34 7.11 7.29
CA SER A 20 5.36 7.94 6.57
C SER A 20 5.52 9.39 6.99
N GLU A 21 6.12 10.19 6.11
CA GLU A 21 6.37 11.60 6.32
C GLU A 21 5.40 12.47 5.50
N PRO A 22 4.90 13.59 6.05
CA PRO A 22 4.07 14.54 5.31
C PRO A 22 4.62 14.93 3.94
N GLN A 23 5.93 15.17 3.85
CA GLN A 23 6.59 15.61 2.62
C GLN A 23 6.57 14.54 1.54
N THR A 24 6.76 13.27 1.90
CA THR A 24 6.77 12.16 0.95
C THR A 24 5.37 11.77 0.46
N THR A 25 4.32 12.24 1.14
CA THR A 25 2.93 12.06 0.72
C THR A 25 2.42 13.18 -0.19
N LYS A 26 3.18 14.28 -0.37
CA LYS A 26 2.73 15.43 -1.16
C LYS A 26 2.78 15.11 -2.67
N GLU A 27 1.57 15.03 -3.23
CA GLU A 27 1.17 15.09 -4.64
C GLU A 27 2.28 15.00 -5.69
N ASP A 28 2.47 13.80 -6.24
CA ASP A 28 2.89 13.64 -7.64
C ASP A 28 1.91 12.69 -8.34
N SER A 29 0.65 13.10 -8.37
CA SER A 29 -0.43 12.32 -8.95
C SER A 29 -0.52 12.54 -10.46
N PRO A 30 -0.33 11.51 -11.30
CA PRO A 30 -0.65 11.59 -12.72
C PRO A 30 -2.15 11.87 -12.94
N LEU A 31 -3.04 11.46 -12.01
CA LEU A 31 -4.49 11.63 -12.16
C LEU A 31 -4.93 13.10 -12.16
N SER A 32 -4.31 13.96 -11.36
CA SER A 32 -4.68 15.39 -11.35
C SER A 32 -4.30 16.06 -12.67
N LYS A 33 -3.20 15.62 -13.30
CA LYS A 33 -2.77 16.06 -14.64
C LYS A 33 -3.65 15.47 -15.75
N LYS A 34 -4.06 14.20 -15.63
CA LYS A 34 -4.85 13.46 -16.64
C LYS A 34 -6.28 13.99 -16.79
N TYR A 35 -6.86 14.55 -15.73
CA TYR A 35 -8.25 15.01 -15.72
C TYR A 35 -8.41 16.52 -15.54
N SER A 36 -7.35 17.33 -15.75
CA SER A 36 -7.37 18.78 -15.51
C SER A 36 -8.47 19.57 -16.24
N ASP A 37 -9.00 19.03 -17.34
CA ASP A 37 -9.89 19.74 -18.26
C ASP A 37 -11.39 19.54 -17.97
N THR A 38 -11.76 18.69 -17.01
CA THR A 38 -13.17 18.53 -16.61
C THR A 38 -13.51 19.44 -15.43
N LYS A 39 -14.50 20.33 -15.61
CA LYS A 39 -14.88 21.37 -14.63
C LYS A 39 -15.42 20.84 -13.29
N GLU A 40 -15.54 19.51 -13.12
CA GLU A 40 -16.07 18.85 -11.92
C GLU A 40 -15.12 17.77 -11.34
N VAL A 41 -13.80 17.92 -11.47
CA VAL A 41 -12.89 16.96 -10.83
C VAL A 41 -12.91 17.11 -9.32
N ILE A 42 -13.50 16.11 -8.65
CA ILE A 42 -13.32 15.88 -7.23
C ILE A 42 -11.82 15.65 -6.99
N ASN A 43 -11.21 16.46 -6.11
CA ASN A 43 -9.83 16.24 -5.70
C ASN A 43 -9.65 14.76 -5.29
N PRO A 44 -8.81 13.97 -5.98
CA PRO A 44 -8.66 12.54 -5.70
C PRO A 44 -7.94 12.27 -4.37
N TYR A 45 -7.49 13.31 -3.67
CA TYR A 45 -6.83 13.24 -2.38
C TYR A 45 -7.56 14.00 -1.28
N PHE A 46 -7.21 13.69 -0.04
CA PHE A 46 -7.62 14.44 1.14
C PHE A 46 -6.47 14.52 2.15
N SER A 47 -6.51 15.54 3.01
CA SER A 47 -5.51 15.70 4.08
C SER A 47 -5.96 14.97 5.35
N PHE A 48 -5.08 14.16 5.92
CA PHE A 48 -5.30 13.48 7.19
C PHE A 48 -4.03 13.45 8.02
N ARG A 49 -4.07 14.03 9.23
CA ARG A 49 -2.94 14.09 10.16
C ARG A 49 -1.63 14.57 9.50
N GLY A 50 -1.73 15.61 8.68
CA GLY A 50 -0.60 16.21 7.95
C GLY A 50 -0.12 15.42 6.73
N ARG A 51 -0.82 14.36 6.31
CA ARG A 51 -0.49 13.57 5.10
C ARG A 51 -1.54 13.80 4.03
N THR A 52 -1.13 13.70 2.78
CA THR A 52 -2.05 13.70 1.63
C THR A 52 -2.31 12.24 1.22
N LEU A 53 -3.57 11.81 1.35
CA LEU A 53 -3.98 10.42 1.12
C LEU A 53 -4.94 10.34 -0.06
N SER A 54 -4.80 9.32 -0.90
CA SER A 54 -5.76 9.05 -1.98
C SER A 54 -7.12 8.67 -1.38
N ARG A 55 -8.20 9.14 -2.00
CA ARG A 55 -9.58 8.82 -1.58
C ARG A 55 -9.97 7.38 -1.88
N ILE A 56 -9.27 6.75 -2.81
CA ILE A 56 -9.36 5.32 -3.13
C ILE A 56 -8.11 4.65 -2.58
N ALA A 57 -8.30 3.52 -1.90
CA ALA A 57 -7.25 2.66 -1.36
C ALA A 57 -7.27 1.30 -2.05
N PHE A 58 -6.13 0.62 -2.09
CA PHE A 58 -6.04 -0.76 -2.54
C PHE A 58 -6.14 -1.71 -1.34
N GLY A 59 -7.18 -2.57 -1.32
CA GLY A 59 -7.43 -3.50 -0.22
C GLY A 59 -6.85 -4.89 -0.48
N CYS A 60 -6.13 -5.44 0.49
CA CYS A 60 -5.36 -6.68 0.32
C CYS A 60 -5.94 -7.92 1.02
N TYR A 61 -7.21 -7.90 1.45
CA TYR A 61 -7.82 -9.02 2.20
C TYR A 61 -7.71 -10.40 1.50
N ARG A 62 -7.81 -10.42 0.16
CA ARG A 62 -7.68 -11.64 -0.67
C ARG A 62 -6.57 -11.50 -1.72
N VAL A 63 -5.57 -10.68 -1.41
CA VAL A 63 -4.47 -10.37 -2.34
C VAL A 63 -3.19 -10.87 -1.70
N GLY A 64 -2.52 -11.83 -2.35
CA GLY A 64 -1.23 -12.36 -1.95
C GLY A 64 -0.34 -12.75 -3.13
N LEU A 65 0.64 -13.63 -2.88
CA LEU A 65 1.66 -14.04 -3.84
C LEU A 65 1.21 -15.17 -4.78
N GLU A 66 0.04 -15.74 -4.56
CA GLU A 66 -0.52 -16.90 -5.26
C GLU A 66 -0.95 -16.58 -6.69
N SER A 67 -1.18 -15.30 -7.01
CA SER A 67 -1.64 -14.84 -8.33
C SER A 67 -0.79 -13.68 -8.84
N PRO A 68 -0.24 -13.76 -10.07
CA PRO A 68 0.50 -12.65 -10.67
C PRO A 68 -0.40 -11.44 -10.99
N GLU A 69 -1.71 -11.64 -11.12
CA GLU A 69 -2.69 -10.56 -11.32
C GLU A 69 -2.76 -9.64 -10.10
N HIS A 70 -2.56 -10.18 -8.89
CA HIS A 70 -2.51 -9.39 -7.65
C HIS A 70 -1.36 -8.37 -7.67
N GLU A 71 -0.18 -8.81 -8.10
CA GLU A 71 1.00 -7.97 -8.27
C GLU A 71 0.76 -6.90 -9.34
N THR A 72 0.26 -7.32 -10.50
CA THR A 72 -0.08 -6.42 -11.62
C THR A 72 -1.09 -5.35 -11.22
N ALA A 73 -2.15 -5.73 -10.49
CA ALA A 73 -3.17 -4.81 -10.03
C ALA A 73 -2.63 -3.79 -9.02
N MET A 74 -1.73 -4.21 -8.12
CA MET A 74 -1.09 -3.31 -7.17
C MET A 74 -0.12 -2.34 -7.88
N GLU A 75 0.67 -2.83 -8.83
CA GLU A 75 1.55 -1.99 -9.65
C GLU A 75 0.75 -0.91 -10.41
N LEU A 76 -0.38 -1.30 -10.99
CA LEU A 76 -1.32 -0.38 -11.65
C LEU A 76 -1.89 0.66 -10.67
N SER A 77 -2.27 0.24 -9.46
CA SER A 77 -2.78 1.15 -8.42
C SER A 77 -1.78 2.27 -8.11
N PHE A 78 -0.49 1.92 -8.02
CA PHE A 78 0.56 2.88 -7.77
C PHE A 78 0.89 3.74 -9.00
N SER A 79 0.76 3.23 -10.22
CA SER A 79 0.95 4.04 -11.44
C SER A 79 -0.17 5.06 -11.65
N GLU A 80 -1.39 4.73 -11.19
CA GLU A 80 -2.50 5.69 -11.15
C GLU A 80 -2.41 6.63 -9.93
N GLY A 81 -1.41 6.50 -9.05
CA GLY A 81 -1.17 7.45 -7.96
C GLY A 81 -1.92 7.16 -6.66
N PHE A 82 -2.58 6.00 -6.52
CA PHE A 82 -3.11 5.60 -5.21
C PHE A 82 -1.98 5.35 -4.22
N ASN A 83 -2.09 5.91 -3.02
CA ASN A 83 -1.01 5.87 -2.02
C ASN A 83 -1.46 5.29 -0.66
N VAL A 84 -2.67 4.74 -0.60
CA VAL A 84 -3.22 4.06 0.58
C VAL A 84 -3.38 2.57 0.28
N ILE A 85 -2.75 1.74 1.09
CA ILE A 85 -2.86 0.27 1.06
C ILE A 85 -3.48 -0.20 2.37
N ASP A 86 -4.53 -1.01 2.28
CA ASP A 86 -5.12 -1.71 3.43
C ASP A 86 -4.63 -3.16 3.46
N THR A 87 -3.87 -3.50 4.51
CA THR A 87 -3.25 -4.82 4.69
C THR A 87 -3.22 -5.18 6.17
N SER A 88 -2.94 -6.44 6.48
CA SER A 88 -2.81 -6.93 7.85
C SER A 88 -2.02 -8.24 7.86
N SER A 89 -1.29 -8.50 8.94
CA SER A 89 -0.50 -9.73 9.12
C SER A 89 -1.34 -11.01 9.12
N ASN A 90 -2.66 -10.91 9.28
CA ASN A 90 -3.58 -12.05 9.21
C ASN A 90 -4.12 -12.32 7.80
N TYR A 91 -3.95 -11.41 6.83
CA TYR A 91 -4.43 -11.60 5.46
C TYR A 91 -3.49 -12.57 4.73
N GLY A 92 -4.01 -13.73 4.34
CA GLY A 92 -3.21 -14.80 3.74
C GLY A 92 -2.02 -15.22 4.61
N ASN A 93 -2.15 -15.18 5.94
CA ASN A 93 -1.04 -15.46 6.87
C ASN A 93 0.23 -14.61 6.60
N GLY A 94 0.03 -13.33 6.24
CA GLY A 94 1.11 -12.38 5.97
C GLY A 94 1.56 -12.34 4.51
N GLU A 95 0.93 -13.12 3.61
CA GLU A 95 1.21 -13.04 2.18
C GLU A 95 0.86 -11.67 1.59
N SER A 96 -0.17 -11.00 2.09
CA SER A 96 -0.53 -9.66 1.62
C SER A 96 0.59 -8.64 1.89
N GLU A 97 1.14 -8.63 3.11
CA GLU A 97 2.28 -7.78 3.47
C GLU A 97 3.53 -8.14 2.66
N SER A 98 3.72 -9.45 2.39
CA SER A 98 4.83 -9.95 1.58
C SER A 98 4.72 -9.46 0.13
N LEU A 99 3.53 -9.46 -0.46
CA LEU A 99 3.28 -8.90 -1.79
C LEU A 99 3.52 -7.39 -1.81
N VAL A 100 2.98 -6.63 -0.84
CA VAL A 100 3.21 -5.18 -0.74
C VAL A 100 4.71 -4.89 -0.71
N GLY A 101 5.46 -5.60 0.14
CA GLY A 101 6.91 -5.47 0.21
C GLY A 101 7.61 -5.84 -1.10
N LYS A 102 7.13 -6.88 -1.82
CA LYS A 102 7.66 -7.28 -3.13
C LYS A 102 7.51 -6.17 -4.17
N VAL A 103 6.32 -5.58 -4.28
CA VAL A 103 6.03 -4.52 -5.25
C VAL A 103 6.81 -3.25 -4.92
N LEU A 104 6.84 -2.84 -3.64
CA LEU A 104 7.54 -1.62 -3.23
C LEU A 104 9.05 -1.67 -3.48
N ARG A 105 9.68 -2.85 -3.45
CA ARG A 105 11.11 -3.02 -3.77
C ARG A 105 11.46 -2.82 -5.24
N LYS A 106 10.48 -2.81 -6.14
CA LYS A 106 10.70 -2.58 -7.58
C LYS A 106 10.70 -1.09 -7.96
N LYS A 107 10.18 -0.23 -7.08
CA LYS A 107 10.12 1.22 -7.27
C LYS A 107 11.31 1.89 -6.58
#